data_AF-A0A2D6YFV8-F1
#
_entry.id   AF-A0A2D6YFV8-F1
#
_cell.length_a   1.000
_cell.length_b   1.000
_cell.length_c   1.000
_cell.angle_alpha   90.00
_cell.angle_beta   90.00
_cell.angle_gamma   90.00
#
_symmetry.space_group_name_H-M   'P 1'
#
loop_
_entity.id
_entity.type
_entity.pdbx_description
1 polymer ?
#
loop_
_entity_poly.entity_id
_entity_poly.type
_entity_poly.pdbx_seq_one_letter_code
_entity_poly.pdbx_strand_id
1 'polypeptide(L)'
;MDSEFCSTINLKQLIHLSDRLGASKRLQILLCCLRYVDSNGEFKLPVTKTSAELSCSREYVSRTLSELVNQGVLTDLSHVSHPGRKGRHFKLIDGLVPQKGCTTFSMLQMPQN
;
A
#
# COMPACT_ATOMS: atom_id res chain seq x y z
N MET A 1 -11.76 29.66 3.64
CA MET A 1 -12.67 28.51 3.84
C MET A 1 -11.88 27.28 3.47
N ASP A 2 -11.10 26.78 4.42
CA ASP A 2 -10.31 25.56 4.25
C ASP A 2 -11.25 24.39 4.42
N SER A 3 -11.69 23.83 3.29
CA SER A 3 -12.45 22.58 3.30
C SER A 3 -11.49 21.47 3.70
N GLU A 4 -11.50 21.11 4.98
CA GLU A 4 -10.86 19.91 5.50
C GLU A 4 -11.41 18.70 4.75
N PHE A 5 -10.68 18.23 3.74
CA PHE A 5 -11.01 17.00 3.02
C PHE A 5 -10.63 15.79 3.87
N CYS A 6 -11.22 15.68 5.06
CA CYS A 6 -11.12 14.51 5.94
C CYS A 6 -12.09 13.42 5.45
N SER A 7 -11.98 13.04 4.17
CA SER A 7 -12.67 11.86 3.69
C SER A 7 -11.86 10.64 4.13
N THR A 8 -12.48 9.77 4.92
CA THR A 8 -11.96 8.44 5.21
C THR A 8 -12.00 7.67 3.89
N ILE A 9 -10.95 7.80 3.07
CA ILE A 9 -10.90 7.16 1.75
C ILE A 9 -11.07 5.66 1.96
N ASN A 10 -12.21 5.12 1.52
CA ASN A 10 -12.48 3.70 1.62
C ASN A 10 -11.58 2.98 0.62
N LEU A 11 -10.46 2.44 1.12
CA LEU A 11 -9.44 1.79 0.28
C LEU A 11 -10.00 0.63 -0.56
N LYS A 12 -11.08 -0.05 -0.13
CA LYS A 12 -11.77 -1.05 -0.97
C LYS A 12 -12.40 -0.41 -2.21
N GLN A 13 -13.09 0.72 -2.02
CA GLN A 13 -13.68 1.48 -3.14
C GLN A 13 -12.58 2.05 -4.03
N LEU A 14 -11.47 2.52 -3.46
CA LEU A 14 -10.34 3.03 -4.24
C LEU A 14 -9.68 1.94 -5.11
N ILE A 15 -9.52 0.71 -4.59
CA ILE A 15 -9.02 -0.42 -5.38
C ILE A 15 -9.99 -0.73 -6.53
N HIS A 16 -11.29 -0.81 -6.24
CA HIS A 16 -12.30 -1.06 -7.28
C HIS A 16 -12.34 0.03 -8.35
N LEU A 17 -12.23 1.31 -7.94
CA LEU A 17 -12.11 2.44 -8.87
C LEU A 17 -10.84 2.35 -9.69
N SER A 18 -9.71 1.99 -9.08
CA SER A 18 -8.44 1.81 -9.80
C SER A 18 -8.53 0.71 -10.85
N ASP A 19 -9.27 -0.37 -10.60
CA ASP A 19 -9.52 -1.42 -11.59
C ASP A 19 -10.38 -0.90 -12.75
N ARG A 20 -11.47 -0.18 -12.46
CA ARG A 20 -12.32 0.46 -13.48
C ARG A 20 -11.58 1.49 -14.33
N LEU A 21 -10.62 2.20 -13.74
CA LEU A 21 -9.78 3.19 -14.44
C LEU A 21 -8.61 2.55 -15.19
N GLY A 22 -8.46 1.23 -15.15
CA GLY A 22 -7.35 0.53 -15.82
C GLY A 22 -5.99 0.79 -15.19
N ALA A 23 -5.95 1.11 -13.88
CA ALA A 23 -4.71 1.33 -13.17
C ALA A 23 -3.83 0.07 -13.16
N SER A 24 -2.51 0.27 -13.16
CA SER A 24 -1.56 -0.83 -13.13
C SER A 24 -1.78 -1.75 -11.91
N LYS A 25 -1.60 -3.06 -12.10
CA LYS A 25 -1.66 -4.05 -11.01
C LYS A 25 -0.68 -3.72 -9.87
N ARG A 26 0.43 -3.07 -10.19
CA ARG A 26 1.39 -2.56 -9.22
C ARG A 26 0.79 -1.53 -8.26
N LEU A 27 0.03 -0.56 -8.79
CA LEU A 27 -0.69 0.41 -7.95
C LEU A 27 -1.78 -0.28 -7.11
N GLN A 28 -2.51 -1.23 -7.70
CA GLN A 28 -3.52 -2.01 -6.98
C GLN A 28 -2.92 -2.78 -5.79
N ILE A 29 -1.74 -3.39 -5.98
CA ILE A 29 -0.99 -4.07 -4.90
C ILE A 29 -0.60 -3.09 -3.80
N LEU A 30 -0.11 -1.89 -4.15
CA LEU A 30 0.23 -0.86 -3.16
C LEU A 30 -0.99 -0.42 -2.35
N LEU A 31 -2.13 -0.20 -3.01
CA LEU A 31 -3.40 0.12 -2.35
C LEU A 31 -3.88 -1.02 -1.44
N CYS A 32 -3.68 -2.28 -1.85
CA CYS A 32 -3.92 -3.44 -0.99
C CYS A 32 -3.03 -3.43 0.25
N CYS A 33 -1.75 -3.04 0.15
CA CYS A 33 -0.85 -2.93 1.30
C CYS A 33 -1.41 -1.97 2.35
N LEU A 34 -1.83 -0.78 1.93
CA LEU A 34 -2.38 0.27 2.80
C LEU A 34 -3.60 -0.18 3.62
N ARG A 35 -4.35 -1.20 3.16
CA ARG A 35 -5.51 -1.74 3.90
C ARG A 35 -5.14 -2.54 5.14
N TYR A 36 -3.91 -3.03 5.24
CA TYR A 36 -3.46 -3.89 6.33
C TYR A 36 -2.48 -3.18 7.26
N VAL A 37 -2.19 -1.90 6.99
CA VAL A 37 -1.26 -1.07 7.77
C VAL A 37 -1.86 -0.75 9.13
N ASP A 38 -1.10 -1.08 10.17
CA ASP A 38 -1.40 -0.71 11.54
C ASP A 38 -0.90 0.70 11.89
N SER A 39 -1.09 1.12 13.14
CA SER A 39 -0.66 2.43 13.63
C SER A 39 0.85 2.65 13.61
N ASN A 40 1.64 1.58 13.52
CA ASN A 40 3.10 1.62 13.52
C ASN A 40 3.66 1.59 12.08
N GLY A 41 2.78 1.59 11.07
CA GLY A 41 3.16 1.46 9.67
C GLY A 41 3.45 0.03 9.25
N GLU A 42 3.23 -0.96 10.11
CA GLU A 42 3.51 -2.38 9.85
C GLU A 42 2.28 -3.08 9.28
N PHE A 43 2.50 -4.04 8.39
CA PHE A 43 1.43 -4.84 7.83
C PHE A 43 1.90 -6.20 7.36
N LYS A 44 0.97 -7.16 7.44
CA LYS A 44 1.15 -8.48 6.86
C LYS A 44 0.24 -8.66 5.67
N LEU A 45 0.81 -8.77 4.48
CA LEU A 45 0.02 -8.97 3.26
C LEU A 45 -0.18 -10.46 2.97
N PRO A 46 -1.44 -10.95 2.92
CA PRO A 46 -1.73 -12.33 2.54
C PRO A 46 -1.61 -12.50 1.02
N VAL A 47 -0.41 -12.81 0.52
CA VAL A 47 -0.08 -12.92 -0.93
C VAL A 47 -1.12 -13.74 -1.71
N THR A 48 -1.55 -14.89 -1.19
CA THR A 48 -2.55 -15.76 -1.85
C THR A 48 -3.94 -15.12 -1.94
N LYS A 49 -4.33 -14.34 -0.94
CA LYS A 49 -5.61 -13.63 -0.96
C LYS A 49 -5.54 -12.43 -1.90
N THR A 50 -4.44 -11.68 -1.88
CA THR A 50 -4.20 -10.55 -2.79
C THR A 50 -4.15 -10.99 -4.25
N SER A 51 -3.51 -12.12 -4.55
CA SER A 51 -3.48 -12.65 -5.92
C SER A 51 -4.87 -13.00 -6.44
N ALA A 52 -5.73 -13.57 -5.58
CA ALA A 52 -7.11 -13.88 -5.93
C ALA A 52 -7.97 -12.62 -6.09
N GLU A 53 -7.81 -11.61 -5.22
CA GLU A 53 -8.56 -10.35 -5.27
C GLU A 53 -8.20 -9.50 -6.50
N LEU A 54 -6.93 -9.52 -6.92
CA LEU A 54 -6.45 -8.73 -8.06
C LEU A 54 -6.39 -9.52 -9.38
N SER A 55 -6.82 -10.78 -9.37
CA SER A 55 -6.76 -11.68 -10.53
C SER A 55 -5.38 -11.72 -11.20
N CYS A 56 -4.32 -11.88 -10.41
CA CYS A 56 -2.93 -11.98 -10.88
C CYS A 56 -2.18 -13.14 -10.20
N SER A 57 -0.99 -13.48 -10.69
CA SER A 57 -0.23 -14.60 -10.12
C SER A 57 0.38 -14.26 -8.76
N ARG A 58 0.58 -15.28 -7.92
CA ARG A 58 1.24 -15.12 -6.61
C ARG A 58 2.69 -14.66 -6.76
N GLU A 59 3.34 -15.14 -7.82
CA GLU A 59 4.70 -14.80 -8.22
C GLU A 59 4.79 -13.31 -8.59
N TYR A 60 3.79 -12.79 -9.31
CA TYR A 60 3.72 -11.38 -9.65
C TYR A 60 3.57 -10.51 -8.40
N VAL A 61 2.63 -10.84 -7.51
CA VAL A 61 2.46 -10.12 -6.23
C VAL A 61 3.77 -10.13 -5.42
N SER A 62 4.41 -11.30 -5.31
CA SER A 62 5.65 -11.45 -4.55
C SER A 62 6.80 -10.64 -5.16
N ARG A 63 6.93 -10.64 -6.49
CA ARG A 63 7.92 -9.84 -7.22
C ARG A 63 7.69 -8.36 -7.01
N THR A 64 6.47 -7.88 -7.18
CA THR A 64 6.13 -6.47 -6.97
C THR A 64 6.43 -6.02 -5.53
N LEU A 65 6.16 -6.84 -4.53
CA LEU A 65 6.53 -6.52 -3.14
C LEU A 65 8.05 -6.39 -2.97
N SER A 66 8.82 -7.31 -3.57
CA SER A 66 10.28 -7.21 -3.54
C SER A 66 10.80 -5.97 -4.29
N GLU A 67 10.18 -5.60 -5.42
CA GLU A 67 10.50 -4.36 -6.13
C GLU A 67 10.20 -3.12 -5.28
N LEU A 68 9.07 -3.10 -4.56
CA LEU A 68 8.72 -2.01 -3.65
C LEU A 68 9.71 -1.92 -2.47
N VAL A 69 10.24 -3.04 -2.00
CA VAL A 69 11.31 -3.05 -1.00
C VAL A 69 12.61 -2.48 -1.58
N ASN A 70 13.01 -2.94 -2.76
CA ASN A 70 14.23 -2.47 -3.43
C ASN A 70 14.18 -0.98 -3.79
N GLN A 71 12.98 -0.42 -3.98
CA GLN A 71 12.78 1.00 -4.25
C GLN A 71 12.61 1.85 -2.99
N GLY A 72 12.73 1.24 -1.80
CA GLY A 72 12.60 1.95 -0.53
C GLY A 72 11.18 2.44 -0.25
N VAL A 73 10.14 1.79 -0.80
CA VAL A 73 8.74 2.08 -0.47
C VAL A 73 8.30 1.24 0.74
N LEU A 74 8.83 0.02 0.84
CA LEU A 74 8.57 -0.94 1.91
C LEU A 74 9.87 -1.39 2.56
N THR A 75 9.82 -1.77 3.82
CA THR A 75 10.88 -2.52 4.50
C THR A 75 10.37 -3.94 4.72
N ASP A 76 11.12 -4.95 4.28
CA ASP A 76 10.78 -6.35 4.54
C ASP A 76 11.20 -6.73 5.98
N LEU A 77 10.21 -7.02 6.82
CA LEU A 77 10.40 -7.45 8.21
C LEU A 77 10.43 -8.97 8.38
N SER A 78 10.32 -9.73 7.29
CA SER A 78 10.21 -11.20 7.32
C SER A 78 11.46 -11.90 7.86
N HIS A 79 12.61 -11.22 7.92
CA HIS A 79 13.81 -11.73 8.59
C HIS A 79 13.71 -11.74 10.13
N VAL A 80 12.70 -11.09 10.72
CA VAL A 80 12.61 -10.84 12.17
C VAL A 80 11.59 -11.75 12.87
N SER A 81 10.91 -12.68 12.18
CA SER A 81 9.82 -13.45 12.82
C SER A 81 9.66 -14.90 12.35
N HIS A 82 10.05 -15.80 13.26
CA HIS A 82 9.52 -17.14 13.59
C HIS A 82 8.85 -18.01 12.49
N PRO A 83 9.22 -19.31 12.40
CA PRO A 83 8.85 -20.23 11.31
C PRO A 83 7.36 -20.62 11.20
N GLY A 84 6.47 -20.01 11.98
CA GLY A 84 5.07 -20.45 12.13
C GLY A 84 4.00 -19.67 11.35
N ARG A 85 4.29 -18.52 10.74
CA ARG A 85 3.22 -17.59 10.28
C ARG A 85 3.29 -17.26 8.78
N LYS A 86 2.66 -18.09 7.94
CA LYS A 86 2.40 -17.88 6.50
C LYS A 86 2.05 -16.42 6.13
N GLY A 87 2.96 -15.72 5.43
CA GLY A 87 2.77 -14.38 4.85
C GLY A 87 3.97 -13.45 5.11
N ARG A 88 4.32 -12.61 4.13
CA ARG A 88 5.44 -11.66 4.24
C ARG A 88 5.02 -10.47 5.11
N HIS A 89 5.91 -10.07 6.01
CA HIS A 89 5.71 -8.95 6.92
C HIS A 89 6.47 -7.73 6.42
N PHE A 90 5.83 -6.58 6.37
CA PHE A 90 6.42 -5.36 5.83
C PHE A 90 6.14 -4.17 6.73
N LYS A 91 6.98 -3.15 6.63
CA LYS A 91 6.74 -1.81 7.17
C LYS A 91 6.72 -0.81 6.02
N LEU A 92 5.77 0.12 6.01
CA LEU A 92 5.86 1.30 5.15
C LEU A 92 7.01 2.19 5.62
N ILE A 93 7.73 2.81 4.69
CA ILE A 93 8.70 3.83 5.09
C ILE A 93 8.00 5.02 5.78
N ASP A 94 8.71 5.63 6.72
CA ASP A 94 8.24 6.81 7.43
C ASP A 94 7.92 7.93 6.43
N GLY A 95 6.73 8.54 6.56
CA GLY A 95 6.19 9.55 5.64
C GLY A 95 5.02 9.09 4.76
N LEU A 96 4.77 7.77 4.64
CA LEU A 96 3.57 7.21 4.00
C LEU A 96 2.52 6.71 4.99
N VAL A 97 2.87 6.65 6.29
CA VAL A 97 1.94 6.33 7.37
C VAL A 97 1.13 7.60 7.68
N PRO A 98 -0.21 7.58 7.57
CA PRO A 98 -1.01 8.73 7.98
C PRO A 98 -0.80 8.94 9.49
N GLN A 99 -0.14 10.02 9.88
CA GLN A 99 -0.11 10.45 11.27
C GLN A 99 -1.56 10.73 11.68
N LYS A 100 -1.98 10.22 12.85
CA LYS A 100 -3.24 10.62 13.45
C LYS A 100 -3.17 12.12 13.76
N GLY A 101 -3.78 12.91 12.88
CA GLY A 101 -3.81 14.37 12.95
C GLY A 101 -3.04 14.99 11.80
N CYS A 102 -3.75 15.27 10.71
CA CYS A 102 -3.31 16.09 9.57
C CYS A 102 -2.32 15.41 8.59
N THR A 103 -2.81 15.07 7.41
CA THR A 103 -1.97 14.91 6.22
C THR A 103 -2.51 15.79 5.12
N THR A 104 -1.97 17.00 5.02
CA THR A 104 -2.02 17.80 3.81
C THR A 104 -1.23 17.03 2.74
N PHE A 105 -1.92 16.44 1.77
CA PHE A 105 -1.25 16.05 0.52
C PHE A 105 -0.85 17.34 -0.19
N SER A 106 0.37 17.81 0.03
CA SER A 106 0.97 18.82 -0.85
C SER A 106 1.19 18.16 -2.20
N MET A 107 0.18 18.24 -3.08
CA MET A 107 0.39 18.02 -4.50
C MET A 107 1.52 18.96 -4.92
N LEU A 108 2.63 18.37 -5.37
CA LEU A 108 3.71 19.09 -6.03
C LEU A 108 3.08 20.00 -7.10
N GLN A 109 3.10 21.31 -6.86
CA GLN A 109 2.76 22.30 -7.87
C GLN A 109 3.73 22.08 -9.03
N MET A 110 3.21 21.61 -10.15
CA MET A 110 3.93 21.72 -11.41
C MET A 110 4.10 23.21 -11.72
N PRO A 111 5.32 23.68 -12.05
CA PRO A 111 5.50 25.05 -12.48
C PRO A 111 4.71 25.25 -13.77
N GLN A 112 3.75 26.17 -13.74
CA GLN A 112 3.15 26.69 -14.96
C GLN A 112 4.19 27.61 -15.61
N ASN A 113 4.51 27.33 -16.86
CA ASN A 113 5.25 28.20 -17.74
C ASN A 113 4.29 28.69 -18.83
#